data_AF-A0A7V5ZFM0-F1
#
_entry.id   AF-A0A7V5ZFM0-F1
#
_cell.length_a   1.000
_cell.length_b   1.000
_cell.length_c   1.000
_cell.angle_alpha   90.00
_cell.angle_beta   90.00
_cell.angle_gamma   90.00
#
_symmetry.space_group_name_H-M   'P 1'
#
loop_
_entity.id
_entity.type
_entity.pdbx_description
1 polymer ?
#
loop_
_entity_poly.entity_id
_entity_poly.type
_entity_poly.pdbx_seq_one_letter_code
_entity_poly.pdbx_strand_id
1 'polypeptide(L)'
;VSTFGGGLHPNRYFYVVNVGMVGGKPKSLRLADILWENMDPVQVFTDHVVPLLNRAKAERGWPPLTQEDVERETDSEILPLWDRFVIAPQEVVWLFEPYSVGPFAEGSYVIRVPKQQLERLLKISW
;
A
#
# COMPACT_ATOMS: atom_id res chain seq x y z
N VAL A 1 4.81 -14.94 0.70
CA VAL A 1 4.81 -16.43 0.81
C VAL A 1 3.75 -16.98 -0.14
N SER A 2 3.99 -18.09 -0.83
CA SER A 2 2.96 -18.81 -1.61
C SER A 2 2.55 -20.06 -0.85
N THR A 3 1.26 -20.24 -0.59
CA THR A 3 0.73 -21.42 0.11
C THR A 3 -0.26 -22.16 -0.78
N PHE A 4 -0.08 -23.47 -0.92
CA PHE A 4 -1.01 -24.36 -1.62
C PHE A 4 -1.51 -25.41 -0.63
N GLY A 5 -2.78 -25.29 -0.22
CA GLY A 5 -3.42 -26.17 0.77
C GLY A 5 -4.37 -27.21 0.19
N GLY A 6 -4.28 -27.51 -1.11
CA GLY A 6 -5.17 -28.46 -1.79
C GLY A 6 -6.48 -27.86 -2.35
N GLY A 7 -6.56 -26.53 -2.50
CA GLY A 7 -7.69 -25.83 -3.15
C GLY A 7 -7.48 -25.53 -4.64
N LEU A 8 -8.47 -24.90 -5.28
CA LEU A 8 -8.54 -24.62 -6.73
C LEU A 8 -7.40 -23.75 -7.31
N HIS A 9 -6.73 -22.92 -6.50
CA HIS A 9 -5.63 -22.06 -6.94
C HIS A 9 -4.66 -21.70 -5.79
N PRO A 10 -3.38 -21.38 -6.08
CA PRO A 10 -2.43 -20.92 -5.07
C PRO A 10 -2.73 -19.48 -4.62
N ASN A 11 -2.61 -19.22 -3.31
CA ASN A 11 -2.68 -17.87 -2.75
C ASN A 11 -1.28 -17.31 -2.53
N ARG A 12 -1.08 -16.04 -2.88
CA ARG A 12 0.17 -15.32 -2.66
C ARG A 12 -0.09 -14.20 -1.66
N TYR A 13 0.73 -14.14 -0.62
CA TYR A 13 0.65 -13.10 0.40
C TYR A 13 1.90 -12.22 0.42
N PHE A 14 1.68 -10.92 0.65
CA PHE A 14 2.74 -9.97 0.95
C PHE A 14 2.71 -9.59 2.42
N TYR A 15 3.78 -9.95 3.14
CA TYR A 15 4.01 -9.46 4.50
C TYR A 15 4.96 -8.28 4.41
N VAL A 16 4.47 -7.11 4.80
CA VAL A 16 5.19 -5.84 4.69
C VAL A 16 5.43 -5.28 6.08
N VAL A 17 6.70 -5.04 6.41
CA VAL A 17 7.09 -4.45 7.69
C VAL A 17 8.21 -3.44 7.41
N ASN A 18 7.94 -2.17 7.68
CA ASN A 18 8.99 -1.15 7.78
C ASN A 18 9.36 -1.02 9.25
N VAL A 19 10.65 -1.05 9.57
CA VAL A 19 11.12 -0.88 10.96
C VAL A 19 12.00 0.36 11.02
N GLY A 20 11.80 1.17 12.05
CA GLY A 20 12.61 2.36 12.27
C GLY A 20 12.51 2.86 13.70
N MET A 21 13.17 3.99 13.96
CA MET A 21 13.18 4.62 15.28
C MET A 21 12.12 5.73 15.33
N VAL A 22 11.17 5.61 16.24
CA VAL A 22 10.16 6.66 16.53
C VAL A 22 10.33 7.08 17.98
N GLY A 23 10.68 8.33 18.22
CA GLY A 23 10.95 8.83 19.58
C GLY A 23 12.04 8.05 20.32
N GLY A 24 13.09 7.60 19.60
CA GLY A 24 14.20 6.84 20.17
C GLY A 24 13.89 5.37 20.49
N LYS A 25 12.73 4.84 20.09
CA LYS A 25 12.37 3.42 20.27
C LYS A 25 12.16 2.73 18.91
N PRO A 26 12.60 1.47 18.77
CA PRO A 26 12.29 0.69 17.57
C PRO A 26 10.79 0.41 17.49
N LYS A 27 10.19 0.70 16.33
CA LYS A 27 8.76 0.50 16.07
C LYS A 27 8.58 0.02 14.63
N SER A 28 7.51 -0.73 14.38
CA SER A 28 6.97 -0.88 13.02
C SER A 28 6.42 0.47 12.57
N LEU A 29 6.94 0.99 11.45
CA LEU A 29 6.52 2.26 10.87
C LEU A 29 5.23 2.05 10.08
N ARG A 30 4.24 2.89 10.35
CA ARG A 30 3.06 3.11 9.52
C ARG A 30 3.28 4.31 8.60
N LEU A 31 2.41 4.50 7.61
CA LEU A 31 2.48 5.64 6.72
C LEU A 31 2.39 6.96 7.51
N ALA A 32 1.51 7.02 8.51
CA ALA A 32 1.39 8.16 9.41
C ALA A 32 2.68 8.50 10.20
N ASP A 33 3.53 7.49 10.48
CA ASP A 33 4.79 7.71 11.20
C ASP A 33 5.84 8.40 10.31
N ILE A 34 5.72 8.29 8.98
CA ILE A 34 6.68 8.85 8.01
C ILE A 34 6.19 10.11 7.30
N LEU A 35 4.92 10.48 7.44
CA LEU A 35 4.34 11.71 6.89
C LEU A 35 4.52 12.91 7.84
N TRP A 36 4.56 14.14 7.31
CA TRP A 36 4.57 15.38 8.10
C TRP A 36 3.37 15.48 9.04
N GLU A 37 3.49 16.30 10.09
CA GLU A 37 2.42 16.48 11.07
C GLU A 37 1.15 17.01 10.38
N ASN A 38 -0.01 16.49 10.81
CA ASN A 38 -1.35 16.78 10.25
C ASN A 38 -1.65 16.24 8.84
N MET A 39 -0.79 15.39 8.28
CA MET A 39 -1.14 14.69 7.05
C MET A 39 -1.96 13.44 7.34
N ASP A 40 -3.07 13.30 6.61
CA ASP A 40 -3.89 12.10 6.66
C ASP A 40 -3.29 11.02 5.75
N PRO A 41 -2.87 9.86 6.28
CA PRO A 41 -2.33 8.77 5.48
C PRO A 41 -3.31 8.24 4.43
N VAL A 42 -4.61 8.27 4.71
CA VAL A 42 -5.65 7.84 3.76
C VAL A 42 -5.70 8.79 2.58
N GLN A 43 -5.74 10.10 2.85
CA GLN A 43 -5.74 11.12 1.80
C GLN A 43 -4.48 11.04 0.92
N VAL A 44 -3.29 10.90 1.53
CA VAL A 44 -2.04 10.75 0.77
C VAL A 44 -2.07 9.51 -0.12
N PHE A 45 -2.58 8.39 0.40
CA PHE A 45 -2.75 7.18 -0.38
C PHE A 45 -3.73 7.37 -1.54
N THR A 46 -4.89 7.96 -1.28
CA THR A 46 -5.91 8.24 -2.29
C THR A 46 -5.42 9.19 -3.37
N ASP A 47 -4.61 10.20 -3.03
CA ASP A 47 -4.14 11.19 -3.99
C ASP A 47 -2.95 10.70 -4.83
N HIS A 48 -2.07 9.88 -4.27
CA HIS A 48 -0.80 9.53 -4.91
C HIS A 48 -0.69 8.07 -5.37
N VAL A 49 -1.41 7.14 -4.74
CA VAL A 49 -1.30 5.70 -5.02
C VAL A 49 -2.49 5.21 -5.83
N VAL A 50 -3.71 5.58 -5.44
CA VAL A 50 -4.94 5.13 -6.12
C VAL A 50 -4.98 5.50 -7.61
N PRO A 51 -4.53 6.68 -8.09
CA PRO A 51 -4.53 6.98 -9.52
C PRO A 51 -3.59 6.07 -10.31
N LEU A 52 -2.42 5.75 -9.75
CA LEU A 52 -1.46 4.83 -10.37
C LEU A 52 -1.97 3.39 -10.37
N LEU A 53 -2.60 2.97 -9.27
CA LEU A 53 -3.25 1.67 -9.18
C LEU A 53 -4.39 1.55 -10.20
N ASN A 54 -5.27 2.54 -10.29
CA ASN A 54 -6.40 2.55 -11.21
C ASN A 54 -5.96 2.55 -12.67
N ARG A 55 -4.86 3.23 -12.99
CA ARG A 55 -4.21 3.11 -14.31
C ARG A 55 -3.75 1.68 -14.58
N ALA A 56 -3.05 1.06 -13.63
CA ALA A 56 -2.58 -0.32 -13.77
C ALA A 56 -3.74 -1.33 -13.89
N LYS A 57 -4.86 -1.11 -13.18
CA LYS A 57 -6.09 -1.89 -13.29
C LYS A 57 -6.72 -1.73 -14.68
N ALA A 58 -6.83 -0.51 -15.17
CA ALA A 58 -7.39 -0.22 -16.50
C ALA A 58 -6.57 -0.86 -17.63
N GLU A 59 -5.23 -0.83 -17.54
CA GLU A 59 -4.32 -1.50 -18.49
C GLU A 59 -4.53 -3.03 -18.54
N ARG A 60 -5.10 -3.62 -17.47
CA ARG A 60 -5.46 -5.03 -17.38
C ARG A 60 -6.95 -5.31 -17.63
N GLY A 61 -7.75 -4.29 -17.96
CA GLY A 61 -9.18 -4.42 -18.24
C GLY A 61 -10.07 -4.52 -16.98
N TRP A 62 -9.57 -4.11 -15.81
CA TRP A 62 -10.31 -4.14 -14.55
C TRP A 62 -10.89 -2.75 -14.19
N PRO A 63 -12.06 -2.70 -13.51
CA PRO A 63 -12.68 -1.45 -13.07
C PRO A 63 -11.80 -0.76 -12.01
N PRO A 64 -11.84 0.57 -11.88
CA PRO A 64 -11.06 1.28 -10.88
C PRO A 64 -11.51 0.95 -9.45
N LEU A 65 -10.60 1.10 -8.50
CA LEU A 65 -10.90 1.16 -7.07
C LEU A 65 -11.68 2.45 -6.78
N THR A 66 -12.80 2.33 -6.08
CA THR A 66 -13.65 3.46 -5.67
C THR A 66 -13.23 4.01 -4.31
N GLN A 67 -13.72 5.20 -3.95
CA GLN A 67 -13.52 5.76 -2.62
C GLN A 67 -14.15 4.88 -1.53
N GLU A 68 -15.34 4.33 -1.79
CA GLU A 68 -16.03 3.40 -0.88
C GLU A 68 -15.20 2.12 -0.65
N ASP A 69 -14.48 1.64 -1.68
CA ASP A 69 -13.58 0.49 -1.53
C ASP A 69 -12.41 0.81 -0.59
N VAL A 70 -11.85 2.02 -0.65
CA VAL A 70 -10.75 2.46 0.23
C VAL A 70 -11.25 2.61 1.68
N GLU A 71 -12.45 3.19 1.86
CA GLU A 71 -13.07 3.38 3.16
C GLU A 71 -13.46 2.05 3.82
N ARG A 72 -13.97 1.08 3.06
CA ARG A 72 -14.29 -0.25 3.60
C ARG A 72 -13.08 -0.96 4.22
N GLU A 73 -11.87 -0.65 3.76
CA GLU A 73 -10.63 -1.22 4.30
C GLU A 73 -10.14 -0.51 5.58
N THR A 74 -10.73 0.63 5.96
CA THR A 74 -10.41 1.29 7.25
C THR A 74 -10.91 0.50 8.45
N ASP A 75 -11.91 -0.36 8.25
CA ASP A 75 -12.60 -1.12 9.31
C ASP A 75 -12.11 -2.57 9.47
N SER A 76 -11.07 -2.97 8.72
CA SER A 76 -10.53 -4.32 8.75
C SER A 76 -9.53 -4.52 9.90
N GLU A 77 -9.56 -5.69 10.56
CA GLU A 77 -8.50 -6.11 11.52
C GLU A 77 -7.14 -6.37 10.83
N ILE A 78 -7.11 -6.34 9.49
CA ILE A 78 -5.93 -6.52 8.65
C ILE A 78 -5.23 -5.17 8.46
N LEU A 79 -3.92 -5.19 8.19
CA LEU A 79 -3.14 -4.00 7.85
C LEU A 79 -3.84 -3.18 6.73
N PRO A 80 -4.19 -1.91 6.98
CA PRO A 80 -4.89 -1.09 6.01
C PRO A 80 -4.12 -0.92 4.71
N LEU A 81 -4.81 -0.70 3.59
CA LEU A 81 -4.19 -0.61 2.26
C LEU A 81 -3.04 0.41 2.19
N TRP A 82 -3.20 1.56 2.84
CA TRP A 82 -2.18 2.61 2.86
C TRP A 82 -0.91 2.23 3.62
N ASP A 83 -0.97 1.25 4.53
CA ASP A 83 0.17 0.77 5.31
C ASP A 83 0.89 -0.43 4.65
N ARG A 84 0.41 -0.93 3.50
CA ARG A 84 1.02 -2.05 2.75
C ARG A 84 2.16 -1.61 1.84
N PHE A 85 3.11 -0.84 2.37
CA PHE A 85 4.22 -0.29 1.61
C PHE A 85 5.59 -0.76 2.10
N VAL A 86 6.59 -0.66 1.24
CA VAL A 86 8.01 -0.67 1.63
C VAL A 86 8.67 0.63 1.22
N ILE A 87 9.62 1.04 2.05
CA ILE A 87 10.51 2.15 1.75
C ILE A 87 11.72 1.63 0.96
N ALA A 88 11.95 2.16 -0.23
CA ALA A 88 13.16 1.93 -1.02
C ALA A 88 13.99 3.22 -1.14
N PRO A 89 15.25 3.20 -1.62
CA PRO A 89 16.09 4.40 -1.68
C PRO A 89 15.52 5.56 -2.50
N GLN A 90 14.81 5.30 -3.60
CA GLN A 90 14.31 6.34 -4.52
C GLN A 90 12.78 6.42 -4.62
N GLU A 91 12.08 5.51 -3.97
CA GLU A 91 10.62 5.34 -4.12
C GLU A 91 10.01 4.77 -2.84
N VAL A 92 8.69 4.90 -2.75
CA VAL A 92 7.86 4.15 -1.82
C VAL A 92 7.01 3.20 -2.66
N VAL A 93 6.98 1.91 -2.28
CA VAL A 93 6.35 0.86 -3.09
C VAL A 93 5.20 0.23 -2.32
N TRP A 94 3.97 0.36 -2.84
CA TRP A 94 2.80 -0.33 -2.32
C TRP A 94 2.64 -1.70 -2.96
N LEU A 95 2.33 -2.70 -2.13
CA LEU A 95 2.24 -4.10 -2.48
C LEU A 95 0.82 -4.60 -2.21
N PHE A 96 0.12 -4.98 -3.26
CA PHE A 96 -1.26 -5.47 -3.19
C PHE A 96 -1.29 -6.92 -3.65
N GLU A 97 -1.62 -7.81 -2.72
CA GLU A 97 -1.80 -9.23 -2.99
C GLU A 97 -3.14 -9.49 -3.68
N PRO A 98 -3.35 -10.67 -4.31
CA PRO A 98 -4.66 -10.98 -4.87
C PRO A 98 -5.75 -10.86 -3.78
N TYR A 99 -6.94 -10.44 -4.18
CA TYR A 99 -8.07 -10.08 -3.30
C TYR A 99 -7.99 -8.74 -2.57
N SER A 100 -6.81 -8.09 -2.44
CA SER A 100 -6.75 -6.87 -1.62
C SER A 100 -7.36 -5.63 -2.26
N VAL A 101 -7.38 -5.57 -3.60
CA VAL A 101 -7.87 -4.40 -4.36
C VAL A 101 -8.73 -4.80 -5.56
N GLY A 102 -9.28 -6.01 -5.53
CA GLY A 102 -10.04 -6.60 -6.63
C GLY A 102 -10.06 -8.14 -6.57
N PRO A 103 -10.80 -8.83 -7.46
CA PRO A 103 -10.86 -10.29 -7.48
C PRO A 103 -9.49 -10.95 -7.71
N PHE A 104 -9.38 -12.23 -7.34
CA PHE A 104 -8.16 -13.03 -7.53
C PHE A 104 -7.59 -12.97 -8.96
N ALA A 105 -8.48 -12.96 -9.95
CA ALA A 105 -8.12 -12.98 -11.36
C ALA A 105 -7.32 -11.73 -11.80
N GLU A 106 -7.39 -10.64 -11.05
CA GLU A 106 -6.53 -9.46 -11.28
C GLU A 106 -5.05 -9.73 -10.95
N GLY A 107 -4.81 -10.73 -10.09
CA GLY A 107 -3.51 -11.00 -9.50
C GLY A 107 -3.08 -9.91 -8.52
N SER A 108 -1.78 -9.66 -8.49
CA SER A 108 -1.16 -8.69 -7.58
C SER A 108 -0.82 -7.38 -8.29
N TYR A 109 -0.73 -6.30 -7.52
CA TYR A 109 -0.20 -5.01 -7.98
C TYR A 109 1.03 -4.60 -7.16
N VAL A 110 1.98 -3.97 -7.83
CA VAL A 110 3.18 -3.35 -7.23
C VAL A 110 3.21 -1.93 -7.74
N ILE A 111 2.83 -0.97 -6.89
CA ILE A 111 2.70 0.44 -7.27
C ILE A 111 3.89 1.19 -6.72
N ARG A 112 4.67 1.79 -7.63
CA ARG A 112 5.89 2.52 -7.32
C ARG A 112 5.62 4.00 -7.38
N VAL A 113 5.83 4.71 -6.27
CA VAL A 113 5.72 6.16 -6.20
C VAL A 113 7.12 6.75 -6.01
N PRO A 114 7.66 7.48 -7.00
CA PRO A 114 8.93 8.17 -6.85
C PRO A 114 8.90 9.12 -5.66
N LYS A 115 9.97 9.15 -4.85
CA LYS A 115 10.02 10.01 -3.66
C LYS A 115 9.85 11.49 -3.98
N GLN A 116 10.24 11.94 -5.16
CA GLN A 116 10.06 13.32 -5.60
C GLN A 116 8.59 13.74 -5.60
N GLN A 117 7.67 12.80 -5.84
CA GLN A 117 6.22 13.06 -5.77
C GLN A 117 5.71 13.16 -4.33
N LEU A 118 6.48 12.65 -3.35
CA LEU A 118 6.14 12.60 -1.93
C LEU A 118 7.05 13.50 -1.07
N GLU A 119 8.02 14.22 -1.66
CA GLU A 119 9.12 14.84 -0.89
C GLU A 119 8.60 15.85 0.15
N ARG A 120 7.52 16.56 -0.19
CA ARG A 120 6.89 17.57 0.67
C ARG A 120 5.96 16.96 1.70
N LEU A 121 5.71 15.66 1.60
CA LEU A 121 4.80 14.91 2.47
C LEU A 121 5.55 14.08 3.51
N LEU A 122 6.82 13.74 3.28
CA LEU A 122 7.58 12.82 4.13
C LEU A 122 8.47 13.56 5.15
N LYS A 123 8.43 13.14 6.43
CA LYS A 123 9.30 13.60 7.53
C LYS A 123 10.73 13.09 7.43
N ILE A 124 10.91 11.96 6.76
CA ILE A 124 12.16 11.22 6.79
C ILE A 124 13.18 11.89 5.87
N SER A 125 14.21 12.50 6.47
CA SER A 125 15.42 12.90 5.77
C SER A 125 16.30 11.68 5.57
N TRP A 126 16.74 11.47 4.34
CA TRP A 126 17.52 10.30 3.91
C TRP A 126 19.02 10.57 4.01
#